data_AF-A0ABD3CRL9-F1
#
_entry.id   AF-A0ABD3CRL9-F1
#
_cell.length_a   1.000
_cell.length_b   1.000
_cell.length_c   1.000
_cell.angle_alpha   90.00
_cell.angle_beta   90.00
_cell.angle_gamma   90.00
#
_symmetry.space_group_name_H-M   'P 1'
#
loop_
_entity.id
_entity.type
_entity.pdbx_description
1 polymer ?
#
loop_
_entity_poly.entity_id
_entity_poly.type
_entity_poly.pdbx_seq_one_letter_code
_entity_poly.pdbx_strand_id
1 'polypeptide(L)' 'MTMTQRNTIEGWDHMEKGITKLIDILEEQPEASQLTPEDYVTLYSVR' A
#
# COMPACT_ATOMS: atom_id res chain seq x y z
N MET A 1 -3.73 7.81 33.44
CA MET A 1 -3.06 7.17 32.30
C MET A 1 -1.61 6.91 32.67
N THR A 2 -1.20 5.65 32.73
CA THR A 2 0.17 5.23 33.03
C THR A 2 1.07 5.43 31.81
N MET A 3 2.39 5.61 31.99
CA MET A 3 3.35 5.84 30.89
C MET A 3 3.28 4.76 29.80
N THR A 4 3.09 3.50 30.19
CA THR A 4 2.88 2.38 29.27
C THR A 4 1.68 2.59 28.34
N GLN A 5 0.57 3.12 28.88
CA GLN A 5 -0.65 3.36 28.10
C GLN A 5 -0.46 4.49 27.09
N ARG A 6 0.31 5.53 27.42
CA ARG A 6 0.65 6.61 26.47
C ARG A 6 1.52 6.10 25.33
N ASN A 7 2.56 5.32 25.65
CA ASN A 7 3.46 4.75 24.64
C ASN A 7 2.72 3.78 23.69
N THR A 8 1.74 3.03 24.19
CA THR A 8 0.90 2.17 23.35
C THR A 8 0.02 3.00 22.40
N ILE A 9 -0.60 4.07 22.89
CA ILE A 9 -1.43 4.98 22.07
C ILE A 9 -0.59 5.66 20.98
N GLU A 10 0.62 6.13 21.32
CA GLU A 10 1.57 6.73 20.37
C GLU A 10 2.05 5.71 19.32
N GLY A 11 2.24 4.45 19.71
CA GLY A 11 2.58 3.36 18.79
C GLY A 11 1.48 3.07 17.76
N TRP A 12 0.21 3.10 18.17
CA TRP A 12 -0.93 2.92 17.27
C TRP A 12 -1.09 4.09 16.29
N ASP A 13 -0.91 5.34 16.75
CA ASP A 13 -0.95 6.53 15.89
C ASP A 13 0.18 6.52 14.84
N HIS A 14 1.38 6.05 15.21
CA HIS A 14 2.48 5.89 14.26
C HIS A 14 2.18 4.81 13.22
N MET A 15 1.60 3.68 13.64
CA MET A 15 1.23 2.58 12.76
C MET A 15 0.14 3.00 11.75
N GLU A 16 -0.90 3.70 12.22
CA GLU A 16 -1.98 4.23 11.38
C GLU A 16 -1.41 5.16 10.30
N LYS A 17 -0.57 6.12 10.69
CA LYS A 17 0.11 7.04 9.74
C LYS A 17 1.01 6.31 8.76
N GLY A 18 1.68 5.24 9.19
CA GLY A 18 2.50 4.40 8.31
C GLY A 18 1.66 3.68 7.25
N ILE A 19 0.52 3.11 7.65
CA ILE A 19 -0.41 2.41 6.75
C ILE A 19 -1.03 3.39 5.74
N THR A 20 -1.50 4.57 6.19
CA THR A 20 -2.08 5.58 5.28
C THR A 20 -1.09 5.97 4.18
N LYS A 21 0.17 6.27 4.53
CA LYS A 21 1.19 6.60 3.54
C LYS A 21 1.44 5.50 2.53
N LEU A 22 1.40 4.23 2.97
CA LEU A 22 1.58 3.10 2.05
C LEU A 22 0.39 2.97 1.10
N ILE A 23 -0.83 3.21 1.56
CA ILE A 23 -2.03 3.24 0.73
C ILE A 23 -1.92 4.37 -0.29
N ASP A 24 -1.59 5.59 0.15
CA ASP A 24 -1.41 6.74 -0.75
C ASP A 24 -0.38 6.44 -1.84
N ILE A 25 0.77 5.84 -1.50
CA ILE A 25 1.81 5.46 -2.47
C ILE A 25 1.29 4.43 -3.49
N LEU A 26 0.48 3.47 -3.06
CA LEU A 26 -0.09 2.43 -3.91
C LEU A 26 -1.22 2.96 -4.79
N GLU A 27 -2.03 3.88 -4.28
CA GLU A 27 -3.12 4.55 -5.02
C GLU A 27 -2.59 5.62 -6.00
N GLU A 28 -1.47 6.26 -5.68
CA GLU A 28 -0.75 7.19 -6.55
C GLU A 28 0.08 6.50 -7.64
N GLN A 29 0.14 5.15 -7.68
CA GLN A 29 0.74 4.43 -8.80
C GLN A 29 -0.14 4.57 -10.06
N PRO A 30 0.31 5.23 -11.14
CA PRO A 30 -0.48 5.39 -12.36
C PRO A 30 -0.62 4.10 -13.18
N GLU A 31 -0.07 2.97 -12.72
CA GLU A 31 0.25 1.83 -13.56
C GLU A 31 -0.49 0.53 -13.20
N ALA A 32 -1.28 0.50 -12.12
CA ALA A 32 -2.13 -0.67 -11.84
C ALA A 32 -3.42 -0.71 -12.69
N SER A 33 -3.82 0.41 -13.29
CA SER A 33 -5.12 0.55 -13.97
C SER A 33 -5.09 0.48 -15.50
N GLN A 34 -3.98 0.09 -16.12
CA GLN A 34 -3.93 0.00 -17.60
C GLN A 34 -3.23 -1.25 -18.12
N LEU A 35 -3.26 -2.37 -17.39
CA LEU A 35 -3.01 -3.66 -18.04
C LEU A 35 -4.22 -3.94 -18.93
N THR A 36 -4.08 -3.69 -20.23
CA THR A 36 -5.13 -4.06 -21.17
C THR A 36 -5.12 -5.57 -21.35
N PRO A 37 -6.22 -6.18 -21.80
CA PRO A 37 -6.23 -7.61 -22.13
C PRO A 37 -5.13 -8.00 -23.14
N GLU A 38 -4.64 -7.06 -23.96
CA GLU A 38 -3.52 -7.28 -24.87
C GLU A 38 -2.19 -7.52 -24.13
N ASP A 39 -1.94 -6.82 -23.00
CA ASP A 39 -0.71 -6.97 -22.23
C ASP A 39 -0.56 -8.38 -21.62
N TYR A 40 -1.68 -9.02 -21.27
CA TYR A 40 -1.71 -10.41 -20.78
C TYR A 40 -1.32 -11.45 -21.86
N VAL A 41 -1.61 -11.19 -23.14
CA VAL A 41 -1.31 -12.13 -24.23
C VAL A 41 0.20 -12.21 -24.47
N THR A 42 0.91 -11.10 -24.29
CA THR A 42 2.36 -11.02 -24.50
C THR A 42 3.16 -11.88 -23.51
N LEU A 43 2.67 -12.01 -22.27
CA LEU A 43 3.35 -12.79 -21.21
C LEU A 43 3.25 -14.31 -21.42
N TYR A 44 2.27 -14.79 -22.19
CA TYR A 44 2.08 -16.22 -22.47
C TYR A 44 2.37 -16.61 -23.93
N SER A 45 2.78 -15.64 -24.77
CA SER A 45 3.13 -15.91 -26.17
C SER A 45 4.63 -16.16 -26.40
N VAL A 46 5.45 -16.26 -25.36
CA VAL A 46 6.83 -16.75 -25.49
C VAL A 46 6.80 -18.27 -25.53
N ARG A 47 6.84 -18.79 -26.76
CA ARG A 47 6.97 -20.20 -27.09
C ARG A 47 8.42 -20.66 -26.97
#